data_AF-A0A1J8P4Q9-F1
#
_entry.id   AF-A0A1J8P4Q9-F1
#
_cell.length_a   1.000
_cell.length_b   1.000
_cell.length_c   1.000
_cell.angle_alpha   90.00
_cell.angle_beta   90.00
_cell.angle_gamma   90.00
#
_symmetry.space_group_name_H-M   'P 1'
#
loop_
_entity.id
_entity.type
_entity.pdbx_description
1 polymer ?
#
loop_
_entity_poly.entity_id
_entity_poly.type
_entity_poly.pdbx_seq_one_letter_code
_entity_poly.pdbx_strand_id
1 'polypeptide(L)'
;ADPTSGDKAGKSFVVFGKTNATAINLSDIASGTGGFVINGENSEDNSGRSVSSAGDVNGDGLDDLIVGAWLADPTDNNSDKGKSYVVLGKTSTTAVNLSTIVSGTGGFVINGENAGDS
;
A
#
# COMPACT_ATOMS: atom_id res chain seq x y z
N ALA A 1 6.29 -3.65 -7.07
CA ALA A 1 7.66 -3.77 -6.60
C ALA A 1 8.26 -2.43 -6.92
N ASP A 2 8.68 -1.72 -5.89
CA ASP A 2 9.86 -0.88 -6.05
C ASP A 2 10.87 -1.74 -6.84
N PRO A 3 11.55 -1.22 -7.87
CA PRO A 3 12.55 -2.01 -8.60
C PRO A 3 13.62 -2.67 -7.70
N THR A 4 13.68 -2.32 -6.41
CA THR A 4 14.51 -2.94 -5.37
C THR A 4 13.81 -3.93 -4.42
N SER A 5 12.48 -4.01 -4.38
CA SER A 5 11.76 -4.88 -3.42
C SER A 5 11.70 -6.33 -3.93
N GLY A 6 12.47 -7.23 -3.30
CA GLY A 6 12.59 -8.65 -3.66
C GLY A 6 11.33 -9.50 -3.49
N ASP A 7 11.51 -10.83 -3.48
CA ASP A 7 10.42 -11.80 -3.36
C ASP A 7 9.50 -11.47 -2.16
N LYS A 8 8.18 -11.52 -2.40
CA LYS A 8 7.11 -11.33 -1.40
C LYS A 8 7.01 -9.96 -0.69
N ALA A 9 7.54 -8.89 -1.28
CA ALA A 9 7.26 -7.54 -0.76
C ALA A 9 5.75 -7.19 -0.76
N GLY A 10 5.01 -7.78 -1.70
CA GLY A 10 3.57 -7.55 -1.86
C GLY A 10 3.25 -6.40 -2.81
N LYS A 11 2.05 -6.45 -3.39
CA LYS A 11 1.47 -5.36 -4.18
C LYS A 11 -0.03 -5.32 -3.94
N SER A 12 -0.57 -4.12 -3.76
CA SER A 12 -2.00 -3.85 -3.77
C SER A 12 -2.36 -2.98 -4.96
N PHE A 13 -3.60 -3.03 -5.41
CA PHE A 13 -4.06 -2.27 -6.57
C PHE A 13 -5.30 -1.48 -6.19
N VAL A 14 -5.29 -0.18 -6.45
CA VAL A 14 -6.46 0.67 -6.40
C VAL A 14 -7.01 0.77 -7.81
N VAL A 15 -8.28 0.40 -7.96
CA VAL A 15 -8.99 0.38 -9.24
C VAL A 15 -10.06 1.45 -9.18
N PHE A 16 -10.02 2.39 -10.14
CA PHE A 16 -11.04 3.41 -10.26
C PHE A 16 -12.31 2.82 -10.86
N GLY A 17 -13.46 3.25 -10.32
CA GLY A 17 -14.77 2.81 -10.80
C GLY A 17 -14.97 3.13 -12.28
N LYS A 18 -15.64 2.22 -12.98
CA LYS A 18 -16.02 2.38 -14.39
C LYS A 18 -17.45 1.89 -14.61
N THR A 19 -18.11 2.41 -15.63
CA THR A 19 -19.53 2.13 -15.92
C THR A 19 -19.75 0.88 -16.75
N ASN A 20 -18.72 0.37 -17.43
CA ASN A 20 -18.80 -0.88 -18.19
C ASN A 20 -18.40 -2.09 -17.33
N ALA A 21 -18.93 -3.25 -17.67
CA ALA A 21 -18.70 -4.51 -16.95
C ALA A 21 -17.53 -5.33 -17.52
N THR A 22 -16.62 -4.73 -18.29
CA THR A 22 -15.48 -5.49 -18.84
C THR A 22 -14.50 -5.87 -17.72
N ALA A 23 -13.78 -6.97 -17.88
CA ALA A 23 -12.74 -7.33 -16.93
C ALA A 23 -11.65 -6.24 -16.83
N ILE A 24 -10.98 -6.16 -15.70
CA ILE A 24 -9.87 -5.24 -15.45
C ILE A 24 -8.62 -6.07 -15.31
N ASN A 25 -7.60 -5.78 -16.13
CA ASN A 25 -6.31 -6.44 -16.00
C ASN A 25 -5.40 -5.61 -15.09
N LEU A 26 -4.75 -6.27 -14.13
CA LEU A 26 -3.83 -5.58 -13.21
C LEU A 26 -2.59 -5.02 -13.93
N SER A 27 -2.25 -5.52 -15.12
CA SER A 27 -1.23 -4.93 -16.00
C SER A 27 -1.61 -3.52 -16.46
N ASP A 28 -2.90 -3.27 -16.69
CA ASP A 28 -3.39 -1.96 -17.13
C ASP A 28 -3.28 -0.97 -15.97
N ILE A 29 -3.64 -1.40 -14.75
CA ILE A 29 -3.45 -0.60 -13.53
C ILE A 29 -1.97 -0.32 -13.28
N ALA A 30 -1.10 -1.33 -13.42
CA ALA A 30 0.34 -1.18 -13.24
C ALA A 30 0.99 -0.26 -14.29
N SER A 31 0.38 -0.13 -15.47
CA SER A 31 0.80 0.82 -16.51
C SER A 31 0.14 2.19 -16.38
N GLY A 32 -0.61 2.44 -15.30
CA GLY A 32 -1.21 3.74 -14.99
C GLY A 32 -2.55 4.00 -15.68
N THR A 33 -3.25 2.94 -16.10
CA THR A 33 -4.59 3.04 -16.71
C THR A 33 -5.65 2.56 -15.72
N GLY A 34 -6.63 3.42 -15.39
CA GLY A 34 -7.80 3.02 -14.60
C GLY A 34 -7.55 2.80 -13.11
N GLY A 35 -6.42 3.28 -12.57
CA GLY A 35 -6.07 3.14 -11.16
C GLY A 35 -4.57 3.31 -10.93
N PHE A 36 -4.09 2.85 -9.77
CA PHE A 36 -2.67 2.82 -9.45
C PHE A 36 -2.28 1.60 -8.61
N VAL A 37 -0.99 1.26 -8.65
CA VAL A 37 -0.41 0.20 -7.82
C VAL A 37 0.18 0.79 -6.54
N ILE A 38 0.05 0.06 -5.44
CA ILE A 38 0.77 0.28 -4.18
C ILE A 38 1.82 -0.82 -4.07
N ASN A 39 3.08 -0.44 -4.13
CA ASN A 39 4.23 -1.34 -4.08
C ASN A 39 4.74 -1.48 -2.64
N GLY A 40 4.94 -2.72 -2.19
CA GLY A 40 5.53 -3.03 -0.89
C GLY A 40 6.90 -2.36 -0.67
N GLU A 41 7.24 -2.15 0.61
CA GLU A 41 8.49 -1.51 1.04
C GLU A 41 9.68 -2.44 0.84
N ASN A 42 9.76 -3.53 1.61
CA ASN A 42 10.89 -4.47 1.58
C ASN A 42 10.46 -5.88 1.17
N SER A 43 11.44 -6.71 0.79
CA SER A 43 11.22 -8.14 0.53
C SER A 43 10.66 -8.83 1.78
N GLU A 44 9.78 -9.82 1.61
CA GLU A 44 9.18 -10.62 2.69
C GLU A 44 8.31 -9.85 3.71
N ASP A 45 8.10 -8.53 3.58
CA ASP A 45 7.15 -7.76 4.41
C ASP A 45 5.70 -8.23 4.26
N ASN A 46 5.39 -8.90 3.13
CA ASN A 46 4.05 -9.42 2.81
C ASN A 46 2.95 -8.35 2.90
N SER A 47 3.24 -7.15 2.39
CA SER A 47 2.26 -6.05 2.33
C SER A 47 1.04 -6.41 1.47
N GLY A 48 -0.12 -5.86 1.82
CA GLY A 48 -1.37 -6.14 1.12
C GLY A 48 -2.04 -7.45 1.56
N ARG A 49 -1.57 -8.06 2.66
CA ARG A 49 -2.24 -9.22 3.28
C ARG A 49 -3.64 -8.85 3.80
N SER A 50 -3.79 -7.61 4.28
CA SER A 50 -5.04 -6.97 4.67
C SER A 50 -5.11 -5.58 4.04
N VAL A 51 -6.31 -5.18 3.62
CA VAL A 51 -6.62 -3.82 3.17
C VAL A 51 -7.97 -3.42 3.74
N SER A 52 -8.06 -2.21 4.29
CA SER A 52 -9.31 -1.62 4.79
C SER A 52 -9.44 -0.17 4.31
N SER A 53 -10.67 0.33 4.26
CA SER A 53 -10.92 1.77 4.16
C SER A 53 -10.52 2.45 5.48
N ALA A 54 -9.93 3.64 5.38
CA ALA A 54 -9.65 4.53 6.51
C ALA A 54 -10.63 5.72 6.58
N GLY A 55 -11.48 5.88 5.56
CA GLY A 55 -12.19 7.14 5.28
C GLY A 55 -11.22 8.23 4.81
N ASP A 56 -11.73 9.44 4.63
CA ASP A 56 -10.92 10.64 4.35
C ASP A 56 -10.28 11.17 5.65
N VAL A 57 -9.02 10.80 5.91
CA VAL A 57 -8.31 11.15 7.15
C VAL A 57 -7.56 12.47 7.07
N ASN A 58 -7.36 13.01 5.86
CA ASN A 58 -6.65 14.27 5.63
C ASN A 58 -7.59 15.44 5.26
N GLY A 59 -8.88 15.18 5.03
CA GLY A 59 -9.90 16.16 4.69
C GLY A 59 -9.87 16.64 3.24
N ASP A 60 -9.31 15.86 2.31
CA ASP A 60 -9.20 16.24 0.90
C ASP A 60 -10.40 15.81 0.03
N GLY A 61 -11.35 15.07 0.62
CA GLY A 61 -12.55 14.57 -0.02
C GLY A 61 -12.38 13.22 -0.73
N LEU A 62 -11.24 12.54 -0.57
CA LEU A 62 -10.99 11.20 -1.10
C LEU A 62 -10.80 10.21 0.06
N ASP A 63 -11.41 9.03 -0.04
CA ASP A 63 -11.21 7.99 0.96
C ASP A 63 -9.77 7.44 0.88
N ASP A 64 -9.14 7.35 2.06
CA ASP A 64 -7.82 6.77 2.26
C ASP A 64 -7.91 5.27 2.58
N LEU A 65 -6.76 4.60 2.50
CA LEU A 65 -6.65 3.15 2.68
C LEU A 65 -5.64 2.80 3.77
N ILE A 66 -5.94 1.76 4.55
CA ILE A 66 -4.96 1.10 5.41
C ILE A 66 -4.50 -0.19 4.72
N VAL A 67 -3.19 -0.35 4.58
CA VAL A 67 -2.55 -1.55 4.03
C VAL A 67 -1.68 -2.19 5.11
N GLY A 68 -1.96 -3.43 5.47
CA GLY A 68 -1.16 -4.18 6.44
C GLY A 68 0.03 -4.90 5.79
N ALA A 69 1.17 -4.89 6.48
CA ALA A 69 2.37 -5.65 6.18
C ALA A 69 2.85 -6.36 7.47
N TRP A 70 2.26 -7.52 7.73
CA TRP A 70 2.33 -8.23 9.00
C TRP A 70 3.71 -8.78 9.38
N LEU A 71 4.65 -8.88 8.43
CA LEU A 71 6.04 -9.25 8.68
C LEU A 71 7.00 -8.06 8.53
N ALA A 72 6.49 -6.87 8.22
CA ALA A 72 7.35 -5.71 8.09
C ALA A 72 7.88 -5.28 9.46
N ASP A 73 9.15 -4.92 9.53
CA ASP A 73 9.76 -4.55 10.80
C ASP A 73 9.83 -3.02 10.98
N PRO A 74 9.21 -2.45 12.03
CA PRO A 74 9.35 -1.05 12.40
C PRO A 74 10.78 -0.66 12.82
N THR A 75 11.54 -1.64 13.31
CA THR A 75 12.93 -1.50 13.76
C THR A 75 13.77 -2.60 13.15
N ASP A 76 15.03 -2.34 12.80
CA ASP A 76 15.92 -3.28 12.11
C ASP A 76 16.42 -4.47 12.99
N ASN A 77 15.58 -4.98 13.89
CA ASN A 77 15.88 -6.09 14.80
C ASN A 77 15.21 -7.41 14.42
N ASN A 78 14.63 -7.50 13.20
CA ASN A 78 14.03 -8.71 12.66
C ASN A 78 12.94 -9.31 13.58
N SER A 79 12.08 -8.45 14.11
CA SER A 79 11.07 -8.78 15.12
C SER A 79 9.70 -9.15 14.55
N ASP A 80 9.53 -9.02 13.23
CA ASP A 80 8.27 -9.19 12.50
C ASP A 80 7.09 -8.49 13.17
N LYS A 81 7.32 -7.32 13.79
CA LYS A 81 6.27 -6.60 14.55
C LYS A 81 5.13 -6.10 13.67
N GLY A 82 5.35 -6.08 12.37
CA GLY A 82 4.41 -5.60 11.39
C GLY A 82 4.31 -4.08 11.33
N LYS A 83 3.92 -3.60 10.16
CA LYS A 83 3.59 -2.20 9.88
C LYS A 83 2.22 -2.14 9.23
N SER A 84 1.48 -1.08 9.52
CA SER A 84 0.34 -0.65 8.72
C SER A 84 0.64 0.68 8.06
N TYR A 85 0.17 0.86 6.83
CA TYR A 85 0.39 2.08 6.07
C TYR A 85 -0.95 2.71 5.76
N VAL A 86 -1.13 3.97 6.18
CA VAL A 86 -2.21 4.80 5.67
C VAL A 86 -1.74 5.41 4.35
N VAL A 87 -2.41 5.05 3.26
CA VAL A 87 -2.15 5.53 1.91
C VAL A 87 -3.22 6.54 1.57
N LEU A 88 -2.82 7.79 1.30
CA LEU A 88 -3.76 8.85 0.97
C LEU A 88 -4.41 8.60 -0.39
N GLY A 89 -5.72 8.82 -0.44
CA GLY A 89 -6.56 8.77 -1.63
C GLY A 89 -6.07 9.77 -2.68
N LYS A 90 -6.17 9.39 -3.96
CA LYS A 90 -5.79 10.27 -5.07
C LYS A 90 -6.45 9.84 -6.39
N THR A 91 -6.61 10.80 -7.29
CA THR A 91 -7.13 10.60 -8.64
C THR A 91 -6.04 10.35 -9.69
N SER A 92 -4.78 10.69 -9.36
CA SER A 92 -3.64 10.35 -10.21
C SER A 92 -3.42 8.84 -10.27
N THR A 93 -2.94 8.34 -11.41
CA THR A 93 -2.61 6.92 -11.64
C THR A 93 -1.15 6.58 -11.32
N THR A 94 -0.35 7.54 -10.85
CA THR A 94 1.05 7.30 -10.44
C THR A 94 1.14 6.24 -9.35
N ALA A 95 2.08 5.31 -9.44
CA ALA A 95 2.29 4.31 -8.40
C ALA A 95 2.64 4.95 -7.04
N VAL A 96 2.22 4.30 -5.96
CA VAL A 96 2.66 4.61 -4.59
C VAL A 96 3.66 3.54 -4.18
N ASN A 97 4.79 3.94 -3.62
CA ASN A 97 5.72 3.01 -2.97
C ASN A 97 5.58 3.18 -1.47
N LEU A 98 5.43 2.10 -0.70
CA LEU A 98 5.34 2.21 0.74
C LEU A 98 6.62 2.82 1.35
N SER A 99 7.77 2.67 0.70
CA SER A 99 9.02 3.35 1.04
C SER A 99 8.91 4.89 1.00
N THR A 100 8.06 5.46 0.13
CA THR A 100 7.84 6.93 0.11
C THR A 100 6.89 7.39 1.22
N ILE A 101 6.05 6.48 1.73
CA ILE A 101 5.19 6.78 2.89
C ILE A 101 6.04 6.84 4.16
N VAL A 102 7.02 5.95 4.30
CA VAL A 102 8.01 5.99 5.40
C VAL A 102 8.77 7.33 5.41
N SER A 103 9.05 7.91 4.24
CA SER A 103 9.67 9.23 4.12
C SER A 103 8.69 10.42 4.19
N GLY A 104 7.43 10.17 4.55
CA GLY A 104 6.42 11.20 4.83
C GLY A 104 5.68 11.73 3.61
N THR A 105 5.64 10.98 2.50
CA THR A 105 4.93 11.39 1.27
C THR A 105 3.75 10.47 0.99
N GLY A 106 2.56 11.07 0.82
CA GLY A 106 1.35 10.35 0.38
C GLY A 106 0.73 9.43 1.42
N GLY A 107 1.03 9.63 2.71
CA GLY A 107 0.57 8.76 3.78
C GLY A 107 1.34 8.91 5.09
N PHE A 108 1.09 7.98 6.01
CA PHE A 108 1.90 7.78 7.21
C PHE A 108 1.92 6.30 7.63
N VAL A 109 2.88 5.94 8.48
CA VAL A 109 3.09 4.57 8.98
C VAL A 109 2.57 4.44 10.40
N ILE A 110 1.92 3.31 10.69
CA ILE A 110 1.53 2.86 12.02
C ILE A 110 2.40 1.64 12.33
N ASN A 111 3.23 1.74 13.37
CA ASN A 111 4.17 0.70 13.75
C ASN A 111 3.51 -0.30 14.71
N GLY A 112 3.67 -1.59 14.44
CA GLY A 112 3.27 -2.64 15.36
C GLY A 112 4.16 -2.68 16.61
N GLU A 113 3.59 -3.15 17.72
CA GLU A 113 4.30 -3.27 19.00
C GLU A 113 4.77 -4.71 19.24
N ASN A 114 4.00 -5.69 18.75
CA ASN A 114 4.23 -7.13 18.90
C ASN A 114 4.34 -7.83 17.53
N ALA A 115 5.02 -8.98 17.51
CA ALA A 115 5.15 -9.80 16.32
C ALA A 115 3.78 -10.13 15.69
N GLY A 116 3.61 -9.80 14.41
CA GLY A 116 2.42 -10.06 13.61
C GLY A 116 1.34 -8.96 13.64
N ASP A 117 1.54 -7.83 14.30
CA ASP A 117 0.55 -6.74 14.31
C ASP A 117 0.37 -6.16 12.89
N SER A 118 -0.86 -6.13 12.36
CA SER A 118 -1.18 -5.55 11.03
C SER A 118 -2.65 -5.23 10.83
#